data_AF-A0A2Z5YW75-F1
#
_entry.id   AF-A0A2Z5YW75-F1
#
_cell.length_a   1.000
_cell.length_b   1.000
_cell.length_c   1.000
_cell.angle_alpha   90.00
_cell.angle_beta   90.00
_cell.angle_gamma   90.00
#
_symmetry.space_group_name_H-M   'P 1'
#
loop_
_entity.id
_entity.type
_entity.pdbx_description
1 polymer ?
#
loop_
_entity_poly.entity_id
_entity_poly.type
_entity_poly.pdbx_seq_one_letter_code
_entity_poly.pdbx_strand_id
1 'polypeptide(L)'
;MAEHPPEVFTTSDPELPTEMTGHDAGHTEHAEPIALGLTPGGWVGLAMLVFLGILIWKGVLKTIGGGLDTKIAAIREQLEEAKTLRREAEALRAEYAAKIANAEKDAAAMLDHAKSEAEQIVAKAQEDAEAVVTRRKKMAEDKIAAAERGAVEELRARAATAATQAARGLIAGKHDAAADTRLVNETISAL
;
A
#
# COMPACT_ATOMS: atom_id res chain seq x y z
N MET A 1 -57.16 46.75 -14.15
CA MET A 1 -57.82 46.66 -15.47
C MET A 1 -57.48 45.29 -16.03
N ALA A 2 -58.34 44.29 -16.07
CA ALA A 2 -59.79 44.29 -15.99
C ALA A 2 -60.28 42.99 -15.31
N GLU A 3 -61.20 43.15 -14.37
CA GLU A 3 -62.18 42.15 -13.91
C GLU A 3 -63.03 41.66 -15.06
N HIS A 4 -63.35 40.36 -15.08
CA HIS A 4 -64.61 39.84 -15.62
C HIS A 4 -64.98 38.53 -14.87
N PRO A 5 -65.97 38.56 -13.95
CA PRO A 5 -66.58 37.35 -13.38
C PRO A 5 -67.64 36.76 -14.33
N PRO A 6 -67.83 35.43 -14.39
CA PRO A 6 -68.96 34.88 -15.12
C PRO A 6 -70.26 35.04 -14.34
N GLU A 7 -71.26 35.52 -15.09
CA GLU A 7 -72.56 36.00 -14.67
C GLU A 7 -73.45 34.95 -14.02
N VAL A 8 -74.20 35.44 -13.05
CA VAL A 8 -75.27 34.77 -12.32
C VAL A 8 -76.46 34.66 -13.27
N PHE A 9 -76.80 33.44 -13.71
CA PHE A 9 -78.05 33.21 -14.42
C PHE A 9 -79.23 33.35 -13.44
N THR A 10 -79.80 34.55 -13.54
CA THR A 10 -81.16 34.98 -13.25
C THR A 10 -82.19 33.87 -12.98
N THR A 11 -82.75 33.98 -11.78
CA THR A 11 -84.13 33.65 -11.42
C THR A 11 -85.11 34.11 -12.51
N SER A 12 -85.99 33.19 -12.91
CA SER A 12 -87.24 33.46 -13.62
C SER A 12 -88.26 32.42 -13.15
N ASP A 13 -88.88 32.70 -12.01
CA ASP A 13 -90.17 32.11 -11.64
C ASP A 13 -91.28 32.64 -12.55
N PRO A 14 -92.20 31.79 -13.00
CA PRO A 14 -93.58 32.19 -13.21
C PRO A 14 -94.46 31.61 -12.09
N GLU A 15 -95.18 32.51 -11.43
CA GLU A 15 -96.14 32.25 -10.34
C GLU A 15 -97.30 31.32 -10.74
N LEU A 16 -97.56 30.32 -9.87
CA LEU A 16 -98.82 29.92 -9.21
C LEU A 16 -100.03 29.49 -10.09
N PRO A 17 -100.72 28.40 -9.72
CA PRO A 17 -101.67 28.50 -8.60
C PRO A 17 -101.60 27.36 -7.59
N THR A 18 -101.80 27.76 -6.35
CA THR A 18 -102.24 26.97 -5.21
C THR A 18 -103.48 26.12 -5.53
N GLU A 19 -103.36 24.80 -5.43
CA GLU A 19 -104.44 23.97 -4.92
C GLU A 19 -103.93 23.18 -3.72
N MET A 20 -104.46 23.56 -2.56
CA MET A 20 -104.46 22.76 -1.34
C MET A 20 -105.36 21.55 -1.58
N THR A 21 -104.81 20.34 -1.61
CA THR A 21 -105.53 19.14 -1.22
C THR A 21 -104.62 18.30 -0.34
N GLY A 22 -105.02 18.18 0.92
CA GLY A 22 -104.38 17.26 1.85
C GLY A 22 -104.56 15.83 1.37
N HIS A 23 -103.54 15.01 1.61
CA HIS A 23 -103.73 13.66 2.10
C HIS A 23 -102.60 13.37 3.10
N ASP A 24 -103.02 13.35 4.35
CA ASP A 24 -102.32 12.77 5.48
C ASP A 24 -101.87 11.34 5.21
N ALA A 25 -100.80 10.98 5.90
CA ALA A 25 -100.50 9.65 6.42
C ALA A 25 -100.45 8.49 5.41
N GLY A 26 -99.22 8.14 5.03
CA GLY A 26 -98.93 6.85 4.43
C GLY A 26 -97.45 6.52 4.53
N HIS A 27 -97.00 6.08 5.70
CA HIS A 27 -95.87 5.15 5.75
C HIS A 27 -96.30 3.88 5.01
N THR A 28 -96.14 3.89 3.69
CA THR A 28 -96.25 2.67 2.89
C THR A 28 -94.92 1.95 3.03
N GLU A 29 -94.85 1.07 4.04
CA GLU A 29 -93.93 -0.04 4.02
C GLU A 29 -94.05 -0.71 2.64
N HIS A 30 -93.01 -0.57 1.83
CA HIS A 30 -92.92 -1.32 0.60
C HIS A 30 -92.84 -2.79 1.00
N ALA A 31 -93.91 -3.56 0.72
CA ALA A 31 -93.89 -5.01 0.83
C ALA A 31 -92.71 -5.51 -0.01
N GLU A 32 -91.65 -5.91 0.69
CA GLU A 32 -90.45 -6.40 0.03
C GLU A 32 -90.84 -7.62 -0.81
N PRO A 33 -90.49 -7.69 -2.11
CA PRO A 33 -90.79 -8.87 -2.90
C PRO A 33 -90.02 -10.07 -2.33
N ILE A 34 -90.73 -10.93 -1.59
CA ILE A 34 -90.19 -12.17 -1.04
C ILE A 34 -90.17 -13.20 -2.17
N ALA A 35 -89.02 -13.36 -2.82
CA ALA A 35 -88.78 -14.45 -3.75
C ALA A 35 -88.19 -15.64 -3.00
N LEU A 36 -88.89 -16.79 -3.00
CA LEU A 36 -88.45 -18.04 -2.35
C LEU A 36 -88.16 -17.90 -0.83
N GLY A 37 -88.99 -17.17 -0.10
CA GLY A 37 -88.91 -17.07 1.37
C GLY A 37 -87.79 -16.17 1.93
N LEU A 38 -87.08 -15.44 1.05
CA LEU A 38 -86.02 -14.51 1.42
C LEU A 38 -86.36 -13.08 0.96
N THR A 39 -86.06 -12.11 1.80
CA THR A 39 -86.14 -10.68 1.48
C THR A 39 -85.07 -10.29 0.44
N PRO A 40 -85.22 -9.17 -0.29
CA PRO A 40 -84.19 -8.62 -1.16
C PRO A 40 -82.84 -8.45 -0.45
N GLY A 41 -82.85 -8.01 0.82
CA GLY A 41 -81.65 -7.96 1.66
C GLY A 41 -81.01 -9.33 1.90
N GLY A 42 -81.82 -10.39 2.03
CA GLY A 42 -81.36 -11.77 2.14
C GLY A 42 -80.67 -12.29 0.88
N TRP A 43 -81.18 -11.95 -0.31
CA TRP A 43 -80.52 -12.26 -1.58
C TRP A 43 -79.22 -11.48 -1.78
N VAL A 44 -79.15 -10.21 -1.36
CA VAL A 44 -77.90 -9.42 -1.35
C VAL A 44 -76.88 -10.02 -0.39
N GLY A 45 -77.32 -10.42 0.81
CA GLY A 45 -76.48 -11.11 1.79
C GLY A 45 -75.93 -12.44 1.25
N LEU A 46 -76.78 -13.25 0.61
CA LEU A 46 -76.38 -14.51 -0.03
C LEU A 46 -75.40 -14.27 -1.18
N ALA A 47 -75.64 -13.26 -2.02
CA ALA A 47 -74.72 -12.87 -3.10
C ALA A 47 -73.36 -12.40 -2.55
N MET A 48 -73.34 -11.63 -1.47
CA MET A 48 -72.10 -11.23 -0.78
C MET A 48 -71.36 -12.44 -0.18
N LEU A 49 -72.09 -13.40 0.40
CA LEU A 49 -71.52 -14.62 0.96
C LEU A 49 -70.91 -15.51 -0.12
N VAL A 50 -71.60 -15.68 -1.25
CA VAL A 50 -71.09 -16.39 -2.42
C VAL A 50 -69.87 -15.68 -3.00
N PHE A 51 -69.89 -14.34 -3.12
CA PHE A 51 -68.75 -13.56 -3.58
C PHE A 51 -67.53 -13.72 -2.66
N LEU A 52 -67.71 -13.61 -1.34
CA LEU A 52 -66.65 -13.83 -0.37
C LEU A 52 -66.13 -15.27 -0.40
N GLY A 53 -67.02 -16.26 -0.54
CA GLY A 53 -66.67 -17.66 -0.75
C GLY A 53 -65.83 -17.88 -2.00
N ILE A 54 -66.17 -17.23 -3.12
CA ILE A 54 -65.38 -17.25 -4.35
C ILE A 54 -64.01 -16.58 -4.16
N LEU A 55 -63.92 -15.46 -3.43
CA LEU A 55 -62.64 -14.80 -3.14
C LEU A 55 -61.71 -15.67 -2.28
N ILE A 56 -62.27 -16.38 -1.29
CA ILE A 56 -61.53 -17.34 -0.47
C ILE A 56 -61.11 -18.55 -1.32
N TRP A 57 -62.02 -19.10 -2.14
CA TRP A 57 -61.73 -20.25 -3.00
C TRP A 57 -60.70 -19.93 -4.09
N LYS A 58 -60.75 -18.74 -4.70
CA LYS A 58 -59.71 -18.24 -5.61
C LYS A 58 -58.44 -17.77 -4.90
N GLY A 59 -58.40 -17.82 -3.56
CA GLY A 59 -57.19 -17.59 -2.77
C GLY A 59 -56.67 -16.16 -2.79
N VAL A 60 -57.53 -15.15 -2.98
CA VAL A 60 -57.11 -13.73 -3.08
C VAL A 60 -56.41 -13.25 -1.80
N LEU A 61 -56.82 -13.74 -0.62
CA LEU A 61 -56.11 -13.44 0.63
C LEU A 61 -54.69 -14.03 0.67
N LYS A 62 -54.51 -15.22 0.08
CA LYS A 62 -53.21 -15.90 0.01
C LYS A 62 -52.26 -15.21 -0.96
N THR A 63 -52.75 -14.69 -2.09
CA THR A 63 -51.91 -13.95 -3.05
C THR A 63 -51.43 -12.62 -2.50
N ILE A 64 -52.27 -11.91 -1.74
CA ILE A 64 -51.88 -10.68 -1.04
C ILE A 64 -50.84 -10.98 0.04
N GLY A 65 -51.08 -11.98 0.90
CA GLY A 65 -50.11 -12.42 1.91
C GLY A 65 -48.76 -12.83 1.31
N GLY A 66 -48.79 -13.68 0.27
CA GLY A 66 -47.58 -14.13 -0.41
C GLY A 66 -46.79 -13.02 -1.08
N GLY A 67 -47.45 -11.98 -1.61
CA GLY A 67 -46.78 -10.80 -2.18
C GLY A 67 -46.06 -9.96 -1.12
N LEU A 68 -46.65 -9.80 0.07
CA LEU A 68 -46.01 -9.15 1.20
C LEU A 68 -44.83 -9.98 1.73
N ASP A 69 -45.01 -11.29 1.88
CA ASP A 69 -43.94 -12.19 2.33
C ASP A 69 -42.75 -12.19 1.35
N THR A 70 -43.02 -12.16 0.05
CA THR A 70 -41.98 -12.04 -0.99
C THR A 70 -41.20 -10.73 -0.85
N LYS A 71 -41.89 -9.60 -0.62
CA LYS A 71 -41.22 -8.31 -0.38
C LYS A 71 -40.39 -8.32 0.90
N ILE A 72 -40.90 -8.92 1.98
CA ILE A 72 -40.17 -9.07 3.25
C ILE A 72 -38.92 -9.93 3.04
N ALA A 73 -39.03 -11.04 2.31
CA ALA A 73 -37.90 -11.90 1.98
C ALA A 73 -36.84 -11.15 1.17
N ALA A 74 -37.24 -10.43 0.12
CA ALA A 74 -36.33 -9.64 -0.70
C ALA A 74 -35.62 -8.52 0.11
N ILE A 75 -36.34 -7.81 0.97
CA ILE A 75 -35.75 -6.78 1.84
C ILE A 75 -34.77 -7.40 2.84
N ARG A 76 -35.10 -8.56 3.41
CA ARG A 76 -34.19 -9.29 4.31
C ARG A 76 -32.92 -9.71 3.60
N GLU A 77 -33.04 -10.26 2.40
CA GLU A 77 -31.90 -10.65 1.56
C GLU A 77 -30.99 -9.45 1.25
N GLN A 78 -31.57 -8.34 0.77
CA GLN A 78 -30.82 -7.10 0.51
C GLN A 78 -30.14 -6.54 1.76
N LEU A 79 -30.80 -6.62 2.92
CA LEU A 79 -30.23 -6.15 4.19
C LEU A 79 -29.07 -7.04 4.65
N GLU A 80 -29.17 -8.36 4.49
CA GLU A 80 -28.09 -9.29 4.80
C GLU A 80 -26.90 -9.15 3.84
N GLU A 81 -27.15 -8.94 2.55
CA GLU A 81 -26.13 -8.64 1.56
C GLU A 81 -25.43 -7.32 1.89
N ALA A 82 -26.18 -6.25 2.19
CA ALA A 82 -25.61 -4.96 2.60
C ALA A 82 -24.78 -5.06 3.89
N LYS A 83 -25.24 -5.83 4.89
CA LYS A 83 -24.47 -6.09 6.11
C LYS A 83 -23.20 -6.89 5.84
N THR A 84 -23.25 -7.83 4.91
CA THR A 84 -22.09 -8.65 4.53
C THR A 84 -21.08 -7.80 3.78
N LEU A 85 -21.51 -7.04 2.78
CA LEU A 85 -20.68 -6.10 2.04
C LEU A 85 -20.02 -5.06 2.94
N ARG A 86 -20.76 -4.54 3.94
CA ARG A 86 -20.20 -3.61 4.92
C ARG A 86 -19.15 -4.28 5.81
N ARG A 87 -19.38 -5.51 6.27
CA ARG A 87 -18.39 -6.28 7.04
C ARG A 87 -17.13 -6.56 6.22
N GLU A 88 -17.29 -6.92 4.95
CA GLU A 88 -16.17 -7.13 4.02
C GLU A 88 -15.38 -5.84 3.78
N ALA A 89 -16.07 -4.71 3.57
CA ALA A 89 -15.42 -3.41 3.41
C ALA A 89 -14.67 -2.97 4.69
N GLU A 90 -15.25 -3.18 5.86
CA GLU A 90 -14.61 -2.90 7.15
C GLU A 90 -13.39 -3.81 7.38
N ALA A 91 -13.50 -5.10 7.06
CA ALA A 91 -12.40 -6.06 7.13
C ALA A 91 -11.26 -5.71 6.16
N LEU A 92 -11.60 -5.37 4.90
CA LEU A 92 -10.64 -4.97 3.89
C LEU A 92 -9.92 -3.67 4.29
N ARG A 93 -10.65 -2.70 4.84
CA ARG A 93 -10.06 -1.46 5.35
C ARG A 93 -9.08 -1.75 6.50
N ALA A 94 -9.44 -2.63 7.43
CA ALA A 94 -8.57 -3.02 8.53
C ALA A 94 -7.30 -3.73 8.02
N GLU A 95 -7.45 -4.63 7.03
CA GLU A 95 -6.32 -5.32 6.41
C GLU A 95 -5.36 -4.33 5.71
N TYR A 96 -5.88 -3.39 4.93
CA TYR A 96 -5.04 -2.37 4.29
C TYR A 96 -4.37 -1.43 5.30
N ALA A 97 -5.08 -1.02 6.35
CA ALA A 97 -4.48 -0.21 7.41
C ALA A 97 -3.34 -0.95 8.11
N ALA A 98 -3.53 -2.24 8.41
CA ALA A 98 -2.48 -3.09 8.97
C ALA A 98 -1.31 -3.28 8.01
N LYS A 99 -1.58 -3.50 6.71
CA LYS A 99 -0.54 -3.60 5.67
C LYS A 99 0.29 -2.31 5.56
N ILE A 100 -0.36 -1.14 5.60
CA ILE A 100 0.34 0.15 5.56
C ILE A 100 1.22 0.31 6.80
N ALA A 101 0.68 0.06 8.00
CA ALA A 101 1.45 0.17 9.24
C ALA A 101 2.65 -0.80 9.27
N ASN A 102 2.48 -2.03 8.77
CA ASN A 102 3.57 -2.98 8.64
C ASN A 102 4.59 -2.53 7.59
N ALA A 103 4.16 -2.03 6.43
CA ALA A 103 5.07 -1.53 5.41
C ALA A 103 5.88 -0.32 5.89
N GLU A 104 5.28 0.59 6.67
CA GLU A 104 6.00 1.70 7.30
C GLU A 104 7.04 1.21 8.32
N LYS A 105 6.68 0.21 9.13
CA LYS A 105 7.60 -0.41 10.09
C LYS A 105 8.75 -1.12 9.38
N ASP A 106 8.47 -1.86 8.31
CA ASP A 106 9.46 -2.57 7.52
C ASP A 106 10.39 -1.58 6.81
N ALA A 107 9.86 -0.49 6.27
CA ALA A 107 10.66 0.59 5.68
C ALA A 107 11.56 1.26 6.72
N ALA A 108 11.07 1.53 7.93
CA ALA A 108 11.88 2.06 9.02
C ALA A 108 13.00 1.08 9.42
N ALA A 109 12.67 -0.21 9.58
CA ALA A 109 13.64 -1.25 9.88
C ALA A 109 14.69 -1.41 8.77
N MET A 110 14.29 -1.33 7.50
CA MET A 110 15.20 -1.32 6.36
C MET A 110 16.15 -0.13 6.39
N LEU A 111 15.67 1.07 6.71
CA LEU A 111 16.50 2.27 6.80
C LEU A 111 17.51 2.16 7.94
N ASP A 112 17.10 1.67 9.10
CA ASP A 112 17.99 1.49 10.24
C ASP A 112 19.04 0.41 9.97
N HIS A 113 18.65 -0.70 9.34
CA HIS A 113 19.58 -1.74 8.90
C HIS A 113 20.58 -1.19 7.88
N ALA A 114 20.12 -0.45 6.86
CA ALA A 114 20.98 0.15 5.85
C ALA A 114 21.98 1.15 6.45
N LYS A 115 21.58 1.94 7.45
CA LYS A 115 22.49 2.84 8.18
C LYS A 115 23.55 2.05 8.95
N SER A 116 23.14 1.04 9.72
CA SER A 116 24.06 0.17 10.46
C SER A 116 25.06 -0.53 9.52
N GLU A 117 24.59 -1.06 8.39
CA GLU A 117 25.47 -1.67 7.38
C GLU A 117 26.42 -0.65 6.77
N ALA A 118 25.95 0.56 6.44
CA ALA A 118 26.80 1.62 5.91
C ALA A 118 27.89 2.01 6.91
N GLU A 119 27.55 2.16 8.20
CA GLU A 119 28.52 2.45 9.26
C GLU A 119 29.57 1.33 9.39
N GLN A 120 29.14 0.06 9.35
CA GLN A 120 30.05 -1.09 9.37
C GLN A 120 30.97 -1.14 8.15
N ILE A 121 30.44 -0.85 6.96
CA ILE A 121 31.23 -0.79 5.73
C ILE A 121 32.27 0.32 5.82
N VAL A 122 31.90 1.50 6.30
CA VAL A 122 32.84 2.61 6.47
C VAL A 122 33.92 2.27 7.50
N ALA A 123 33.54 1.72 8.65
CA ALA A 123 34.50 1.30 9.68
C ALA A 123 35.48 0.26 9.13
N LYS A 124 34.98 -0.77 8.43
CA LYS A 124 35.82 -1.79 7.80
C LYS A 124 36.71 -1.21 6.70
N ALA A 125 36.20 -0.29 5.89
CA ALA A 125 36.98 0.37 4.85
C ALA A 125 38.11 1.23 5.43
N GLN A 126 37.88 1.88 6.58
CA GLN A 126 38.92 2.61 7.30
C GLN A 126 40.01 1.66 7.80
N GLU A 127 39.63 0.55 8.46
CA GLU A 127 40.57 -0.47 8.93
C GLU A 127 41.40 -1.06 7.78
N ASP A 128 40.75 -1.43 6.67
CA ASP A 128 41.41 -1.96 5.48
C ASP A 128 42.35 -0.92 4.85
N ALA A 129 41.95 0.35 4.81
CA ALA A 129 42.80 1.43 4.30
C ALA A 129 44.04 1.64 5.17
N GLU A 130 43.90 1.66 6.50
CA GLU A 130 45.01 1.77 7.44
C GLU A 130 45.97 0.57 7.32
N ALA A 131 45.44 -0.64 7.16
CA ALA A 131 46.23 -1.84 6.94
C ALA A 131 47.02 -1.77 5.62
N VAL A 132 46.41 -1.27 4.54
CA VAL A 132 47.08 -1.07 3.24
C VAL A 132 48.18 -0.01 3.35
N VAL A 133 47.91 1.11 4.01
CA VAL A 133 48.91 2.18 4.22
C VAL A 133 50.08 1.66 5.03
N THR A 134 49.83 0.95 6.13
CA THR A 134 50.87 0.35 6.98
C THR A 134 51.72 -0.65 6.20
N ARG A 135 51.09 -1.53 5.41
CA ARG A 135 51.80 -2.48 4.55
C ARG A 135 52.66 -1.77 3.50
N ARG A 136 52.13 -0.73 2.86
CA ARG A 136 52.87 0.07 1.86
C ARG A 136 54.05 0.81 2.48
N LYS A 137 53.87 1.39 3.66
CA LYS A 137 54.94 2.04 4.41
C LYS A 137 56.06 1.05 4.71
N LYS A 138 55.74 -0.13 5.24
CA LYS A 138 56.73 -1.18 5.50
C LYS A 138 57.47 -1.62 4.24
N MET A 139 56.76 -1.86 3.13
CA MET A 139 57.40 -2.20 1.86
C MET A 139 58.34 -1.10 1.35
N ALA A 140 57.99 0.17 1.55
CA ALA A 140 58.84 1.29 1.18
C ALA A 140 60.09 1.36 2.08
N GLU A 141 59.93 1.21 3.40
CA GLU A 141 61.02 1.14 4.36
C GLU A 141 61.98 -0.03 4.05
N ASP A 142 61.44 -1.22 3.76
CA ASP A 142 62.22 -2.40 3.38
C ASP A 142 63.01 -2.16 2.07
N LYS A 143 62.40 -1.47 1.10
CA LYS A 143 63.06 -1.11 -0.17
C LYS A 143 64.15 -0.06 0.02
N ILE A 144 63.93 0.94 0.88
CA ILE A 144 64.95 1.93 1.25
C ILE A 144 66.12 1.22 1.94
N ALA A 145 65.86 0.39 2.94
CA ALA A 145 66.91 -0.34 3.65
C ALA A 145 67.70 -1.31 2.74
N ALA A 146 67.04 -1.90 1.73
CA ALA A 146 67.73 -2.69 0.71
C ALA A 146 68.62 -1.82 -0.20
N ALA A 147 68.12 -0.66 -0.64
CA ALA A 147 68.86 0.29 -1.47
C ALA A 147 70.06 0.90 -0.72
N GLU A 148 69.89 1.24 0.56
CA GLU A 148 70.97 1.74 1.42
C GLU A 148 72.10 0.72 1.57
N ARG A 149 71.76 -0.55 1.83
CA ARG A 149 72.76 -1.63 1.86
C ARG A 149 73.51 -1.75 0.53
N GLY A 150 72.78 -1.70 -0.59
CA GLY A 150 73.39 -1.70 -1.92
C GLY A 150 74.33 -0.52 -2.16
N ALA A 151 73.91 0.70 -1.77
CA ALA A 151 74.71 1.91 -1.92
C ALA A 151 75.98 1.90 -1.06
N VAL A 152 75.91 1.36 0.15
CA VAL A 152 77.07 1.19 1.03
C VAL A 152 78.07 0.21 0.41
N GLU A 153 77.61 -0.93 -0.10
CA GLU A 153 78.49 -1.90 -0.79
C GLU A 153 79.11 -1.30 -2.05
N GLU A 154 78.34 -0.55 -2.84
CA GLU A 154 78.85 0.15 -4.01
C GLU A 154 79.90 1.21 -3.64
N LEU A 155 79.67 1.99 -2.58
CA LEU A 155 80.63 2.97 -2.08
C LEU A 155 81.93 2.30 -1.61
N ARG A 156 81.84 1.18 -0.90
CA ARG A 156 83.01 0.37 -0.50
C ARG A 156 83.80 -0.12 -1.70
N ALA A 157 83.13 -0.66 -2.72
CA ALA A 157 83.77 -1.13 -3.94
C ALA A 157 84.49 0.01 -4.71
N ARG A 158 83.84 1.18 -4.81
CA ARG A 158 84.43 2.38 -5.41
C ARG A 158 85.64 2.88 -4.62
N ALA A 159 85.54 2.92 -3.28
CA ALA A 159 86.65 3.31 -2.41
C ALA A 159 87.84 2.34 -2.53
N ALA A 160 87.61 1.03 -2.54
CA ALA A 160 88.65 0.02 -2.72
C ALA A 160 89.35 0.15 -4.09
N THR A 161 88.56 0.44 -5.14
CA THR A 161 89.08 0.69 -6.50
C THR A 161 89.91 1.97 -6.56
N ALA A 162 89.44 3.06 -5.96
CA ALA A 162 90.17 4.32 -5.88
C ALA A 162 91.48 4.16 -5.08
N ALA A 163 91.44 3.45 -3.95
CA ALA A 163 92.62 3.17 -3.13
C ALA A 163 93.66 2.31 -3.89
N THR A 164 93.22 1.28 -4.60
CA THR A 164 94.14 0.45 -5.42
C THR A 164 94.71 1.23 -6.61
N GLN A 165 93.94 2.11 -7.25
CA GLN A 165 94.46 3.00 -8.29
C GLN A 165 95.50 4.00 -7.73
N ALA A 166 95.22 4.63 -6.58
CA ALA A 166 96.16 5.53 -5.93
C ALA A 166 97.44 4.80 -5.49
N ALA A 167 97.32 3.59 -4.92
CA ALA A 167 98.45 2.75 -4.56
C ALA A 167 99.29 2.38 -5.80
N ARG A 168 98.66 1.97 -6.91
CA ARG A 168 99.37 1.73 -8.18
C ARG A 168 100.14 2.97 -8.66
N GLY A 169 99.52 4.15 -8.59
CA GLY A 169 100.18 5.40 -8.97
C GLY A 169 101.38 5.73 -8.09
N LEU A 170 101.26 5.55 -6.77
CA LEU A 170 102.37 5.75 -5.82
C LEU A 170 103.50 4.74 -6.03
N ILE A 171 103.17 3.46 -6.27
CA ILE A 171 104.16 2.42 -6.58
C ILE A 171 104.90 2.80 -7.85
N ALA A 172 104.19 3.10 -8.95
CA ALA A 172 104.80 3.49 -10.22
C ALA A 172 105.71 4.73 -10.10
N GLY A 173 105.33 5.71 -9.27
CA GLY A 173 106.13 6.90 -9.01
C GLY A 173 107.35 6.69 -8.10
N LYS A 174 107.38 5.62 -7.30
CA LYS A 174 108.48 5.27 -6.37
C LYS A 174 109.25 4.00 -6.76
N HIS A 175 108.91 3.39 -7.90
CA HIS A 175 109.55 2.19 -8.41
C HIS A 175 110.85 2.57 -9.12
N ASP A 176 111.98 2.23 -8.52
CA ASP A 176 113.30 2.29 -9.15
C ASP A 176 113.98 0.92 -9.08
N ALA A 177 115.05 0.72 -9.85
CA ALA A 177 115.77 -0.56 -9.92
C ALA A 177 116.36 -0.99 -8.55
N ALA A 178 116.58 -0.05 -7.63
CA ALA A 178 117.08 -0.32 -6.29
C ALA A 178 115.97 -0.88 -5.38
N ALA A 179 114.74 -0.35 -5.47
CA ALA A 179 113.57 -0.85 -4.77
C ALA A 179 113.21 -2.29 -5.19
N ASP A 180 113.27 -2.59 -6.50
CA ASP A 180 113.05 -3.94 -7.05
C ASP A 180 114.04 -4.96 -6.49
N THR A 181 115.33 -4.63 -6.51
CA THR A 181 116.39 -5.51 -5.99
C THR A 181 116.21 -5.76 -4.49
N ARG A 182 115.72 -4.77 -3.73
CA ARG A 182 115.47 -4.89 -2.29
C ARG A 182 114.29 -5.81 -1.99
N LEU A 183 113.18 -5.67 -2.72
CA LEU A 183 112.00 -6.53 -2.61
C LEU A 183 112.30 -8.00 -2.98
N VAL A 184 113.09 -8.22 -4.03
CA VAL A 184 113.53 -9.57 -4.43
C VAL A 184 114.39 -10.22 -3.34
N ASN A 185 115.34 -9.50 -2.75
CA ASN A 185 116.17 -10.06 -1.67
C ASN A 185 115.37 -10.33 -0.39
N GLU A 186 114.38 -9.50 -0.06
CA GLU A 186 113.51 -9.67 1.11
C GLU A 186 112.56 -10.86 0.94
N THR A 187 111.95 -11.03 -0.24
CA THR A 187 111.11 -12.21 -0.54
C THR A 187 111.91 -13.51 -0.59
N ILE A 188 113.13 -13.50 -1.14
CA ILE A 188 114.04 -14.66 -1.12
C ILE A 188 114.44 -15.01 0.33
N SER A 189 114.58 -14.03 1.22
CA SER A 189 114.92 -14.26 2.63
C SER A 189 113.72 -14.67 3.50
N ALA A 190 112.49 -14.41 3.05
CA ALA A 190 111.25 -14.75 3.76
C ALA A 190 110.70 -16.14 3.39
N LEU A 191 111.21 -16.75 2.31
CA LEU A 191 111.03 -18.16 1.97
C LEU A 191 112.02 -19.03 2.73
#